data_AF-A0A3C2AA03-F1
#
_entry.id   AF-A0A3C2AA03-F1
#
_cell.length_a   1.000
_cell.length_b   1.000
_cell.length_c   1.000
_cell.angle_alpha   90.00
_cell.angle_beta   90.00
_cell.angle_gamma   90.00
#
_symmetry.space_group_name_H-M   'P 1'
#
loop_
_entity.id
_entity.type
_entity.pdbx_description
1 polymer ?
#
loop_
_entity_poly.entity_id
_entity_poly.type
_entity_poly.pdbx_seq_one_letter_code
_entity_poly.pdbx_strand_id
1 'polypeptide(L)'
;WGSWINEDNYAPFDIMPFVEGLDSPEDPNALLAEATTLLLGLELDSSSMDQLKLVLLSGQQGDYIWTDAWNAYQADPSESNRSVLDNRLKPTFQTILQLGEAQLM
;
A
#
# COMPACT_ATOMS: atom_id res chain seq x y z
N TRP A 1 6.46 -6.21 -10.26
CA TRP A 1 5.59 -5.02 -10.14
C TRP A 1 6.37 -3.86 -10.72
N GLY A 2 5.88 -3.25 -11.80
CA GLY A 2 6.71 -2.43 -12.67
C GLY A 2 6.15 -2.34 -14.08
N SER A 3 6.67 -1.43 -14.90
CA SER A 3 6.28 -1.26 -16.29
C SER A 3 7.44 -1.57 -17.23
N TRP A 4 7.15 -2.19 -18.36
CA TRP A 4 8.10 -2.33 -19.45
C TRP A 4 8.12 -1.02 -20.23
N ILE A 5 9.28 -0.36 -20.25
CA ILE A 5 9.48 0.85 -21.05
C ILE A 5 9.80 0.45 -22.49
N ASN A 6 10.55 -0.64 -22.67
CA ASN A 6 10.80 -1.32 -23.94
C ASN A 6 11.20 -2.79 -23.65
N GLU A 7 11.47 -3.57 -24.70
CA GLU A 7 11.78 -5.01 -24.61
C GLU A 7 12.95 -5.34 -23.67
N ASP A 8 13.91 -4.42 -23.53
CA ASP A 8 15.12 -4.61 -22.71
C ASP A 8 15.10 -3.84 -21.38
N ASN A 9 14.10 -2.96 -21.17
CA ASN A 9 14.10 -2.03 -20.06
C ASN A 9 12.82 -2.16 -19.21
N TYR A 10 12.99 -2.77 -18.05
CA TYR A 10 11.97 -2.89 -17.02
C TYR A 10 12.18 -1.84 -15.93
N ALA A 11 11.18 -0.99 -15.70
CA ALA A 11 11.16 -0.08 -14.56
C ALA A 11 10.40 -0.73 -13.40
N PRO A 12 11.08 -1.21 -12.34
CA PRO A 12 10.40 -1.72 -11.16
C PRO A 12 9.66 -0.59 -10.45
N PHE A 13 8.44 -0.86 -10.03
CA PHE A 13 7.70 0.02 -9.12
C PHE A 13 7.96 -0.46 -7.69
N ASP A 14 8.73 0.33 -6.95
CA ASP A 14 9.01 0.09 -5.54
C ASP A 14 8.10 0.98 -4.68
N ILE A 15 7.15 0.35 -3.98
CA ILE A 15 6.20 1.05 -3.11
C ILE A 15 6.83 1.34 -1.74
N MET A 16 7.86 0.58 -1.35
CA MET A 16 8.42 0.68 0.00
C MET A 16 8.94 2.08 0.33
N PRO A 17 9.77 2.73 -0.52
CA PRO A 17 10.27 4.08 -0.23
C PRO A 17 9.17 5.13 -0.15
N PHE A 18 8.05 4.92 -0.87
CA PHE A 18 6.88 5.80 -0.76
C PHE A 18 6.22 5.65 0.61
N VAL A 19 5.99 4.42 1.06
CA VAL A 19 5.35 4.13 2.35
C VAL A 19 6.22 4.57 3.54
N GLU A 20 7.54 4.37 3.45
CA GLU A 20 8.49 4.86 4.47
C GLU A 20 8.52 6.39 4.59
N GLY A 21 8.06 7.10 3.56
CA GLY A 21 7.97 8.56 3.57
C GLY A 21 6.67 9.13 4.14
N LEU A 22 5.71 8.28 4.52
CA LEU A 22 4.44 8.68 5.13
C LEU A 22 4.62 9.03 6.60
N ASP A 23 3.67 9.79 7.17
CA ASP A 23 3.76 10.30 8.55
C ASP A 23 3.54 9.20 9.60
N SER A 24 2.69 8.20 9.32
CA SER A 24 2.37 7.11 10.26
C SER A 24 2.16 5.78 9.54
N PRO A 25 3.20 5.23 8.89
CA PRO A 25 3.08 4.01 8.10
C PRO A 25 2.80 2.75 8.93
N GLU A 26 3.00 2.78 10.24
CA GLU A 26 2.69 1.68 11.17
C GLU A 26 1.20 1.50 11.44
N ASP A 27 0.39 2.57 11.29
CA ASP A 27 -1.07 2.52 11.45
C ASP A 27 -1.71 2.30 10.08
N PRO A 28 -2.42 1.18 9.85
CA PRO A 28 -3.01 0.89 8.55
C PRO A 28 -4.07 1.92 8.13
N ASN A 29 -4.75 2.57 9.06
CA ASN A 29 -5.75 3.59 8.75
C ASN A 29 -5.08 4.89 8.32
N ALA A 30 -4.07 5.33 9.07
CA ALA A 30 -3.32 6.55 8.75
C ALA A 30 -2.58 6.40 7.42
N LEU A 31 -1.91 5.26 7.21
CA LEU A 31 -1.24 4.91 5.95
C LEU A 31 -2.20 5.01 4.76
N LEU A 32 -3.39 4.40 4.85
CA LEU A 32 -4.35 4.41 3.74
C LEU A 32 -4.96 5.79 3.51
N ALA A 33 -5.30 6.51 4.58
CA ALA A 33 -5.85 7.85 4.48
C ALA A 33 -4.85 8.81 3.80
N GLU A 34 -3.59 8.79 4.23
CA GLU A 34 -2.54 9.64 3.65
C GLU A 34 -2.23 9.22 2.20
N ALA A 35 -2.04 7.92 1.95
CA ALA A 35 -1.73 7.41 0.60
C ALA A 35 -2.83 7.74 -0.41
N THR A 36 -4.10 7.56 -0.03
CA THR A 36 -5.25 7.90 -0.90
C THR A 36 -5.37 9.40 -1.11
N THR A 37 -5.13 10.22 -0.09
CA THR A 37 -5.11 11.68 -0.23
C THR A 37 -4.01 12.14 -1.19
N LEU A 38 -2.80 11.59 -1.09
CA LEU A 38 -1.68 11.94 -1.96
C LEU A 38 -1.86 11.45 -3.41
N LEU A 39 -2.42 10.25 -3.60
CA LEU A 39 -2.55 9.62 -4.92
C LEU A 39 -3.84 10.02 -5.66
N LEU A 40 -4.95 10.22 -4.94
CA LEU A 40 -6.26 10.54 -5.52
C LEU A 40 -6.61 12.03 -5.39
N GLY A 41 -5.97 12.75 -4.47
CA GLY A 41 -6.27 14.16 -4.21
C GLY A 41 -7.59 14.41 -3.49
N LEU A 42 -8.18 13.38 -2.87
CA LEU A 42 -9.44 13.46 -2.15
C LEU A 42 -9.51 12.47 -0.98
N GLU A 43 -10.44 12.74 -0.07
CA GLU A 43 -10.79 11.82 1.01
C GLU A 43 -11.84 10.81 0.51
N LEU A 44 -11.55 9.52 0.70
CA LEU A 44 -12.50 8.45 0.42
C LEU A 44 -13.56 8.33 1.52
N ASP A 45 -14.74 7.86 1.17
CA ASP A 45 -15.75 7.49 2.16
C ASP A 45 -15.29 6.28 3.01
N SER A 46 -15.94 6.09 4.15
CA SER A 46 -15.59 5.02 5.10
C SER A 46 -15.69 3.63 4.50
N SER A 47 -16.65 3.39 3.59
CA SER A 47 -16.84 2.06 2.99
C SER A 47 -15.73 1.70 2.01
N SER A 48 -15.27 2.67 1.21
CA SER A 48 -14.12 2.53 0.32
C SER A 48 -12.83 2.33 1.12
N MET A 49 -12.68 3.06 2.23
CA MET A 49 -11.54 2.91 3.13
C MET A 49 -11.50 1.52 3.79
N ASP A 50 -12.65 1.03 4.26
CA ASP A 50 -12.77 -0.32 4.84
C ASP A 50 -12.42 -1.42 3.82
N GLN A 51 -12.80 -1.24 2.55
CA GLN A 51 -12.44 -2.18 1.48
C GLN A 51 -10.92 -2.19 1.22
N LEU A 52 -10.29 -1.02 1.12
CA LEU A 52 -8.83 -0.91 0.96
C LEU A 52 -8.09 -1.53 2.14
N LYS A 53 -8.59 -1.31 3.36
CA LYS A 53 -8.05 -1.91 4.57
C LYS A 53 -8.16 -3.43 4.54
N LEU A 54 -9.30 -3.96 4.10
CA LEU A 54 -9.45 -5.41 3.94
C LEU A 54 -8.42 -6.00 2.96
N VAL A 55 -8.11 -5.29 1.87
CA VAL A 55 -7.05 -5.71 0.92
C VAL A 55 -5.67 -5.67 1.58
N LEU A 56 -5.32 -4.59 2.29
CA LEU A 56 -4.05 -4.43 3.01
C LEU A 56 -3.84 -5.55 4.04
N LEU A 57 -4.91 -5.88 4.77
CA LEU A 57 -4.92 -6.94 5.78
C LEU A 57 -5.05 -8.35 5.17
N SER A 58 -5.09 -8.47 3.85
CA SER A 58 -5.25 -9.74 3.13
C SER A 58 -6.50 -10.53 3.55
N GLY A 59 -7.60 -9.81 3.77
CA GLY A 59 -8.88 -10.37 4.21
C GLY A 59 -8.98 -10.64 5.72
N GLN A 60 -7.91 -10.41 6.48
CA GLN A 60 -7.90 -10.61 7.93
C GLN A 60 -8.52 -9.41 8.66
N GLN A 61 -9.05 -9.68 9.86
CA GLN A 61 -9.58 -8.65 10.75
C GLN A 61 -8.52 -8.29 11.79
N GLY A 62 -8.32 -6.98 11.99
CA GLY A 62 -7.46 -6.45 13.04
C GLY A 62 -6.23 -5.73 12.49
N ASP A 63 -6.08 -4.49 12.94
CA ASP A 63 -5.07 -3.55 12.49
C ASP A 63 -3.66 -4.00 12.86
N TYR A 64 -3.55 -4.75 13.97
CA TYR A 64 -2.31 -5.33 14.47
C TYR A 64 -1.60 -6.22 13.42
N ILE A 65 -2.33 -6.81 12.48
CA ILE A 65 -1.74 -7.63 11.41
C ILE A 65 -0.77 -6.81 10.54
N TRP A 66 -1.14 -5.57 10.22
CA TRP A 66 -0.28 -4.65 9.48
C TRP A 66 0.80 -4.09 10.39
N THR A 67 0.41 -3.56 11.55
CA THR A 67 1.33 -2.92 12.51
C THR A 67 2.47 -3.86 12.94
N ASP A 68 2.16 -5.13 13.22
CA ASP A 68 3.18 -6.12 13.60
C ASP A 68 4.12 -6.44 12.43
N ALA A 69 3.59 -6.56 11.21
CA ALA A 69 4.41 -6.79 10.03
C ALA A 69 5.33 -5.61 9.74
N TRP A 70 4.83 -4.38 9.88
CA TRP A 70 5.61 -3.16 9.75
C TRP A 70 6.72 -3.09 10.80
N ASN A 71 6.37 -3.32 12.06
CA ASN A 71 7.34 -3.33 13.16
C ASN A 71 8.40 -4.42 13.01
N ALA A 72 8.02 -5.60 12.49
CA ALA A 72 8.97 -6.67 12.19
C ALA A 72 9.98 -6.25 11.10
N TYR A 73 9.52 -5.56 10.05
CA TYR A 73 10.40 -5.01 9.02
C TYR A 73 11.31 -3.90 9.55
N GLN A 74 10.78 -2.98 10.36
CA GLN A 74 11.58 -1.92 10.98
C GLN A 74 12.64 -2.47 11.95
N ALA A 75 12.33 -3.55 12.67
CA ALA A 75 13.28 -4.21 13.55
C ALA A 75 14.35 -5.01 12.79
N ASP A 76 13.96 -5.65 11.68
CA ASP A 76 14.85 -6.42 10.80
C ASP A 76 14.41 -6.25 9.32
N PRO A 77 15.09 -5.37 8.54
CA PRO A 77 14.73 -5.10 7.15
C PRO A 77 15.26 -6.19 6.20
N SER A 78 15.06 -7.46 6.58
CA SER A 78 15.40 -8.61 5.75
C SER A 78 14.47 -8.75 4.56
N GLU A 79 14.95 -9.41 3.49
CA GLU A 79 14.16 -9.66 2.28
C GLU A 79 12.84 -10.40 2.59
N SER A 80 12.85 -11.27 3.60
CA SER A 80 11.65 -11.98 4.03
C SER A 80 10.59 -11.02 4.59
N ASN A 81 10.98 -10.13 5.50
CA ASN A 81 10.05 -9.16 6.10
C ASN A 81 9.57 -8.14 5.06
N ARG A 82 10.47 -7.71 4.17
CA ARG A 82 10.11 -6.85 3.03
C ARG A 82 9.07 -7.52 2.14
N SER A 83 9.25 -8.80 1.81
CA SER A 83 8.31 -9.56 0.98
C SER A 83 6.91 -9.64 1.60
N VAL A 84 6.82 -9.77 2.93
CA VAL A 84 5.53 -9.73 3.65
C VAL A 84 4.82 -8.40 3.43
N LEU A 85 5.51 -7.27 3.57
CA LEU A 85 4.92 -5.95 3.33
C LEU A 85 4.57 -5.77 1.85
N ASP A 86 5.46 -6.13 0.94
CA ASP A 86 5.24 -6.04 -0.51
C ASP A 86 3.99 -6.79 -0.97
N ASN A 87 3.76 -7.99 -0.43
CA ASN A 87 2.59 -8.80 -0.77
C ASN A 87 1.26 -8.18 -0.32
N ARG A 88 1.31 -7.23 0.62
CA ARG A 88 0.16 -6.45 1.10
C ARG A 88 0.03 -5.12 0.36
N LEU A 89 1.14 -4.39 0.23
CA LEU A 89 1.19 -3.07 -0.38
C LEU A 89 0.85 -3.11 -1.86
N LYS A 90 1.38 -4.08 -2.61
CA LYS A 90 1.13 -4.20 -4.05
C LYS A 90 -0.38 -4.27 -4.37
N PRO A 91 -1.15 -5.27 -3.91
CA PRO A 91 -2.57 -5.33 -4.24
C PRO A 91 -3.33 -4.08 -3.77
N THR A 92 -3.03 -3.55 -2.58
CA THR A 92 -3.67 -2.33 -2.07
C THR A 92 -3.44 -1.13 -2.97
N PHE A 93 -2.19 -0.85 -3.35
CA PHE A 93 -1.88 0.30 -4.21
C PHE A 93 -2.43 0.14 -5.62
N GLN A 94 -2.51 -1.09 -6.14
CA GLN A 94 -3.20 -1.35 -7.39
C GLN A 94 -4.69 -1.03 -7.28
N THR A 95 -5.35 -1.38 -6.18
CA THR A 95 -6.75 -1.00 -5.95
C THR A 95 -6.92 0.51 -5.84
N ILE A 96 -6.02 1.22 -5.13
CA ILE A 96 -6.05 2.69 -5.05
C ILE A 96 -5.97 3.31 -6.45
N LEU A 97 -5.01 2.88 -7.28
CA LEU A 97 -4.83 3.42 -8.62
C LEU A 97 -6.03 3.12 -9.53
N GLN A 98 -6.63 1.93 -9.42
CA GLN A 98 -7.85 1.56 -10.14
C GLN A 98 -9.06 2.41 -9.74
N LEU A 99 -9.18 2.77 -8.45
CA LEU A 99 -10.21 3.70 -8.00
C LEU A 99 -10.03 5.09 -8.61
N GLY A 100 -8.79 5.57 -8.70
CA GLY A 100 -8.48 6.83 -9.37
C GLY A 100 -8.86 6.83 -10.85
N GLU A 101 -8.59 5.74 -11.58
CA GLU A 101 -9.02 5.59 -12.98
C GLU A 101 -10.55 5.62 -13.13
N ALA A 102 -11.28 4.92 -12.24
CA ALA A 102 -12.74 4.89 -12.28
C ALA A 102 -13.40 6.27 -12.02
N GLN A 103 -12.71 7.16 -11.31
CA GLN A 103 -13.20 8.52 -11.01
C GLN A 103 -12.86 9.54 -12.11
N LEU A 104 -11.87 9.25 -12.96
CA LEU A 104 -11.44 10.12 -14.07
C LEU A 104 -12.18 9.83 -15.40
N MET A 105 -12.90 8.71 -15.49
CA MET A 105 -13.75 8.32 -16.63
C MET A 105 -15.17 8.87 -16.50
#